data_AF-A0AA96PA04-F1
#
_entry.id   AF-A0AA96PA04-F1
#
_cell.length_a   1.000
_cell.length_b   1.000
_cell.length_c   1.000
_cell.angle_alpha   90.00
_cell.angle_beta   90.00
_cell.angle_gamma   90.00
#
_symmetry.space_group_name_H-M   'P 1'
#
loop_
_entity.id
_entity.type
_entity.pdbx_description
1 polymer ?
#
loop_
_entity_poly.entity_id
_entity_poly.type
_entity_poly.pdbx_seq_one_letter_code
_entity_poly.pdbx_strand_id
1 'polypeptide(L)'
;MSLADEIKQMSAENPEWDAGKLAEHFKCRREYVRTAAKRLGFKVKVFRCSSWTPEEDAKLLLLREQKMRWGDIAHEFDRPRSSCAGRYADLTDPPVCTNLVADRTIVPAERFIDRDRRINCAPRDLTAAMFGDPKPGFSALERRA
;
A
#
# COMPACT_ATOMS: atom_id res chain seq x y z
N MET A 1 6.20 -39.58 15.68
CA MET A 1 6.62 -38.16 15.70
C MET A 1 5.49 -37.30 15.19
N SER A 2 5.27 -36.11 15.75
CA SER A 2 4.31 -35.17 15.15
C SER A 2 4.94 -34.58 13.89
N LEU A 3 4.14 -34.27 12.86
CA LEU A 3 4.59 -33.51 11.68
C LEU A 3 5.32 -32.22 12.08
N ALA A 4 4.90 -31.59 13.18
CA ALA A 4 5.55 -30.38 13.68
C ALA A 4 6.99 -30.65 14.17
N ASP A 5 7.27 -31.81 14.74
CA ASP A 5 8.61 -32.20 15.21
C ASP A 5 9.54 -32.47 14.01
N GLU A 6 9.02 -33.10 12.95
CA GLU A 6 9.74 -33.32 11.70
C GLU A 6 10.10 -32.00 11.00
N ILE A 7 9.18 -31.03 10.97
CA ILE A 7 9.46 -29.68 10.45
C ILE A 7 10.59 -29.01 11.25
N LYS A 8 10.58 -29.17 12.59
CA LYS A 8 11.63 -28.60 13.44
C LYS A 8 12.99 -29.26 13.17
N GLN A 9 13.02 -30.58 12.98
CA GLN A 9 14.24 -31.30 12.63
C GLN A 9 14.78 -30.84 11.26
N MET A 10 13.94 -30.82 10.23
CA MET A 10 14.35 -30.39 8.88
C MET A 10 14.79 -28.93 8.83
N SER A 11 14.16 -28.06 9.62
CA SER A 11 14.58 -26.65 9.75
C SER A 11 15.94 -26.49 10.44
N ALA A 12 16.35 -27.44 11.28
CA ALA A 12 17.67 -27.43 11.92
C ALA A 12 18.74 -27.98 10.96
N GLU A 13 18.39 -28.98 10.16
CA GLU A 13 19.27 -29.54 9.12
C GLU A 13 19.48 -28.57 7.94
N ASN A 14 18.47 -27.74 7.62
CA ASN A 14 18.49 -26.82 6.49
C ASN A 14 18.14 -25.38 6.94
N PRO A 15 19.08 -24.65 7.57
CA PRO A 15 18.81 -23.30 8.07
C PRO A 15 18.54 -22.28 6.94
N GLU A 16 18.87 -22.64 5.70
CA GLU A 16 18.64 -21.80 4.50
C GLU A 16 17.18 -21.77 4.06
N TRP A 17 16.38 -22.77 4.45
CA TRP A 17 15.04 -22.96 3.94
C TRP A 17 14.07 -21.95 4.54
N ASP A 18 13.27 -21.33 3.67
CA ASP A 18 12.16 -20.49 4.09
C ASP A 18 10.92 -21.35 4.43
N ALA A 19 9.89 -20.70 4.96
CA ALA A 19 8.61 -21.37 5.20
C ALA A 19 7.99 -21.96 3.92
N GLY A 20 8.33 -21.41 2.74
CA GLY A 20 7.89 -21.92 1.44
C GLY A 20 8.47 -23.27 1.08
N LYS A 21 9.81 -23.38 1.07
CA LYS A 21 10.51 -24.63 0.76
C LYS A 21 10.13 -25.76 1.71
N LEU A 22 9.99 -25.45 3.01
CA LEU A 22 9.47 -26.40 3.98
C LEU A 22 8.03 -26.83 3.64
N ALA A 23 7.15 -25.88 3.32
CA ALA A 23 5.76 -26.19 2.98
C ALA A 23 5.66 -27.06 1.70
N GLU A 24 6.49 -26.78 0.71
CA GLU A 24 6.56 -27.56 -0.53
C GLU A 24 7.06 -28.99 -0.27
N HIS A 25 8.13 -29.14 0.52
CA HIS A 25 8.68 -30.45 0.88
C HIS A 25 7.66 -31.34 1.61
N PHE A 26 6.96 -30.78 2.61
CA PHE A 26 5.95 -31.49 3.38
C PHE A 26 4.55 -31.51 2.71
N LYS A 27 4.41 -30.95 1.50
CA LYS A 27 3.14 -30.80 0.77
C LYS A 27 2.01 -30.21 1.63
N CYS A 28 2.36 -29.26 2.49
CA CYS A 28 1.43 -28.61 3.42
C CYS A 28 1.28 -27.12 3.12
N ARG A 29 0.33 -26.44 3.76
CA ARG A 29 0.15 -25.00 3.60
C ARG A 29 1.25 -24.23 4.34
N ARG A 30 1.75 -23.14 3.77
CA ARG A 30 2.81 -22.29 4.36
C ARG A 30 2.42 -21.73 5.74
N GLU A 31 1.13 -21.49 5.95
CA GLU A 31 0.56 -21.05 7.23
C GLU A 31 0.73 -22.10 8.33
N TYR A 32 0.65 -23.38 7.97
CA TYR A 32 0.84 -24.47 8.92
C TYR A 32 2.27 -24.48 9.47
N VAL A 33 3.27 -24.35 8.59
CA VAL A 33 4.69 -24.26 8.97
C VAL A 33 4.94 -23.07 9.90
N ARG A 34 4.37 -21.90 9.59
CA ARG A 34 4.48 -20.71 10.46
C ARG A 34 3.83 -20.92 11.83
N THR A 35 2.66 -21.57 11.86
CA THR A 35 1.95 -21.87 13.11
C THR A 35 2.73 -22.88 13.95
N ALA A 36 3.29 -23.92 13.31
CA ALA A 36 4.15 -24.90 13.95
C ALA A 36 5.42 -24.26 14.52
N ALA A 37 6.08 -23.38 13.74
CA ALA A 37 7.24 -22.61 14.18
C ALA A 37 6.97 -21.77 15.42
N LYS A 38 5.83 -21.05 15.43
CA LYS A 38 5.37 -20.28 16.59
C LYS A 38 5.09 -21.17 17.79
N ARG A 39 4.42 -22.31 17.58
CA ARG A 39 4.05 -23.26 18.65
C ARG A 39 5.28 -23.93 19.28
N LEU A 40 6.27 -24.29 18.48
CA LEU A 40 7.47 -25.01 18.90
C LEU A 40 8.66 -24.08 19.25
N GLY A 41 8.49 -22.77 19.08
CA GLY A 41 9.47 -21.76 19.47
C GLY A 41 10.74 -21.71 18.61
N PHE A 42 10.69 -22.20 17.36
CA PHE A 42 11.82 -22.06 16.43
C PHE A 42 11.58 -20.94 15.42
N LYS A 43 12.67 -20.31 14.97
CA LYS A 43 12.62 -19.22 13.99
C LYS A 43 12.73 -19.79 12.59
N VAL A 44 11.72 -19.53 11.75
CA VAL A 44 11.81 -19.78 10.32
C VAL A 44 12.31 -18.51 9.64
N LYS A 45 13.20 -18.65 8.67
CA LYS A 45 13.70 -17.52 7.88
C LYS A 45 12.51 -16.85 7.19
N VAL A 46 12.24 -15.61 7.58
CA VAL A 46 11.25 -14.77 6.92
C VAL A 46 11.99 -14.04 5.80
N PHE A 47 11.56 -14.25 4.56
CA PHE A 47 12.03 -13.44 3.44
C PHE A 47 11.57 -12.00 3.67
N ARG A 48 12.45 -11.18 4.26
CA ARG A 48 12.33 -9.74 4.15
C ARG A 48 12.87 -9.41 2.77
N CYS A 49 12.01 -8.95 1.87
CA CYS A 49 12.49 -8.41 0.61
C CYS A 49 13.43 -7.25 0.97
N SER A 50 14.71 -7.38 0.60
CA SER A 50 15.67 -6.28 0.70
C SER A 50 15.19 -5.08 -0.11
N SER A 51 15.68 -3.89 0.21
CA SER A 51 15.48 -2.73 -0.66
C SER A 51 15.97 -3.06 -2.08
N TRP A 52 15.30 -2.52 -3.10
CA TRP A 52 15.75 -2.66 -4.49
C TRP A 52 16.97 -1.78 -4.72
N THR A 53 18.02 -2.33 -5.31
CA THR A 53 19.18 -1.56 -5.75
C THR A 53 18.97 -1.03 -7.17
N PRO A 54 19.62 0.08 -7.57
CA PRO A 54 19.47 0.61 -8.93
C PRO A 54 19.95 -0.38 -10.01
N GLU A 55 20.92 -1.24 -9.69
CA GLU A 55 21.38 -2.30 -10.60
C GLU A 55 20.31 -3.39 -10.78
N GLU A 56 19.62 -3.77 -9.70
CA GLU A 56 18.48 -4.68 -9.76
C GLU A 56 17.33 -4.09 -10.58
N ASP A 57 17.03 -2.79 -10.40
CA ASP A 57 16.01 -2.09 -11.17
C ASP A 57 16.34 -2.05 -12.67
N ALA A 58 17.59 -1.76 -13.03
CA ALA A 58 18.05 -1.78 -14.43
C ALA A 58 17.91 -3.19 -15.04
N LYS A 59 18.31 -4.23 -14.30
CA LYS A 59 18.15 -5.63 -14.72
C LYS A 59 16.68 -6.01 -14.86
N LEU A 60 15.82 -5.55 -13.96
CA LEU A 60 14.37 -5.78 -13.99
C LEU A 60 13.74 -5.18 -15.26
N LEU A 61 14.11 -3.95 -15.61
CA LEU A 61 13.66 -3.27 -16.84
C LEU A 61 14.11 -4.04 -18.09
N LEU A 62 15.37 -4.48 -18.15
CA LEU A 62 15.93 -5.23 -19.28
C LEU A 62 15.22 -6.59 -19.48
N LEU A 63 14.98 -7.35 -18.42
CA LEU A 63 14.28 -8.64 -18.53
C LEU A 63 12.82 -8.46 -18.97
N ARG A 64 12.20 -7.32 -18.64
CA ARG A 64 10.85 -6.98 -19.09
C ARG A 64 10.80 -6.49 -20.53
N GLU A 65 11.82 -5.78 -20.99
CA GLU A 65 12.00 -5.45 -22.41
C GLU A 65 12.11 -6.73 -23.26
N GLN A 66 12.80 -7.76 -22.74
CA GLN A 66 12.86 -9.11 -23.34
C GLN A 66 11.55 -9.91 -23.24
N LYS A 67 10.48 -9.33 -22.66
CA LYS A 67 9.16 -9.95 -22.47
C LYS A 67 9.18 -11.24 -21.66
N MET A 68 10.13 -11.40 -20.73
CA MET A 68 10.14 -12.57 -19.85
C MET A 68 8.91 -12.62 -18.93
N ARG A 69 8.48 -13.83 -18.58
CA ARG A 69 7.38 -14.04 -17.65
C ARG A 69 7.84 -13.67 -16.24
N TRP A 70 6.93 -13.11 -15.45
CA TRP A 70 7.25 -12.69 -14.08
C TRP A 70 7.71 -13.82 -13.15
N GLY A 71 7.33 -15.08 -13.42
CA GLY A 71 7.80 -16.23 -12.64
C GLY A 71 9.30 -16.45 -12.82
N ASP A 72 9.78 -16.39 -14.06
CA ASP A 72 11.19 -16.57 -14.39
C ASP A 72 12.04 -15.42 -13.83
N ILE A 73 11.52 -14.18 -13.94
CA ILE A 73 12.14 -13.00 -13.33
C ILE A 73 12.21 -13.15 -11.80
N ALA A 74 11.14 -13.61 -11.16
CA ALA A 74 11.11 -13.84 -9.73
C ALA A 74 12.16 -14.86 -9.26
N HIS A 75 12.37 -15.93 -10.04
CA HIS A 75 13.43 -16.91 -9.77
C HIS A 75 14.83 -16.30 -9.89
N GLU A 76 15.06 -15.44 -10.89
CA GLU A 76 16.35 -14.77 -11.10
C GLU A 76 16.75 -13.82 -9.95
N PHE A 77 15.76 -13.17 -9.32
CA PHE A 77 15.99 -12.26 -8.19
C PHE A 77 15.84 -12.91 -6.81
N ASP A 78 15.42 -14.17 -6.75
CA ASP A 78 14.97 -14.84 -5.52
C ASP A 78 13.95 -13.99 -4.73
N ARG A 79 13.02 -13.34 -5.45
CA ARG A 79 11.99 -12.44 -4.91
C ARG A 79 10.60 -12.89 -5.35
N PRO A 80 9.53 -12.60 -4.58
CA PRO A 80 8.17 -12.95 -4.98
C PRO A 80 7.75 -12.25 -6.27
N ARG A 81 7.03 -12.95 -7.15
CA ARG A 81 6.45 -12.40 -8.40
C ARG A 81 5.74 -11.07 -8.21
N SER A 82 4.95 -10.92 -7.14
CA SER A 82 4.22 -9.69 -6.84
C SER A 82 5.15 -8.51 -6.52
N SER A 83 6.30 -8.78 -5.89
CA SER A 83 7.29 -7.73 -5.57
C SER A 83 7.97 -7.21 -6.83
N CYS A 84 8.38 -8.09 -7.74
CA CYS A 84 8.95 -7.68 -9.03
C CYS A 84 7.94 -6.91 -9.89
N ALA A 85 6.69 -7.38 -9.96
CA ALA A 85 5.65 -6.71 -10.74
C ALA A 85 5.28 -5.33 -10.17
N GLY A 86 5.15 -5.22 -8.85
CA GLY A 86 4.90 -3.93 -8.18
C GLY A 86 6.06 -2.96 -8.40
N ARG A 87 7.31 -3.42 -8.24
CA ARG A 87 8.48 -2.58 -8.46
C ARG A 87 8.58 -2.07 -9.89
N TYR A 88 8.31 -2.92 -10.87
CA TYR A 88 8.33 -2.51 -12.27
C TYR A 88 7.27 -1.44 -12.54
N ALA A 89 6.05 -1.58 -12.00
CA ALA A 89 5.02 -0.54 -12.11
C ALA A 89 5.50 0.78 -11.49
N ASP A 90 6.13 0.74 -10.30
CA ASP A 90 6.71 1.92 -9.67
C ASP A 90 7.80 2.62 -10.53
N LEU A 91 8.50 1.86 -11.39
CA LEU A 91 9.55 2.38 -12.27
C LEU A 91 9.01 2.90 -13.61
N THR A 92 7.98 2.26 -14.17
CA THR A 92 7.44 2.60 -15.49
C THR A 92 6.32 3.61 -15.45
N ASP A 93 5.49 3.53 -14.42
CA ASP A 93 4.38 4.45 -14.27
C ASP A 93 4.94 5.71 -13.60
N PRO A 94 4.66 6.91 -14.15
CA PRO A 94 4.95 8.13 -13.42
C PRO A 94 4.25 8.02 -12.07
N PRO A 95 4.85 8.50 -10.96
CA PRO A 95 4.28 8.33 -9.64
C PRO A 95 2.85 8.88 -9.66
N VAL A 96 1.88 7.98 -9.79
CA VAL A 96 0.49 8.34 -9.68
C VAL A 96 0.33 8.48 -8.19
N CYS A 97 0.42 9.72 -7.70
CA CYS A 97 -0.01 10.01 -6.34
C CYS A 97 -1.47 9.56 -6.28
N THR A 98 -1.72 8.34 -5.80
CA THR A 98 -3.05 7.73 -5.71
C THR A 98 -4.00 8.57 -4.86
N ASN A 99 -3.44 9.47 -4.06
CA ASN A 99 -4.15 10.42 -3.20
C ASN A 99 -4.21 11.86 -3.75
N LEU A 100 -3.62 12.16 -4.91
CA LEU A 100 -3.55 13.52 -5.47
C LEU A 100 -3.77 13.53 -6.99
N VAL A 101 -4.92 13.02 -7.44
CA VAL A 101 -5.51 13.52 -8.68
C VAL A 101 -6.84 14.19 -8.34
N ALA A 102 -6.77 15.16 -7.42
CA ALA A 102 -7.68 16.28 -7.58
C ALA A 102 -7.18 17.01 -8.81
N ASP A 103 -7.87 16.82 -9.94
CA ASP A 103 -7.84 17.80 -11.02
C ASP A 103 -7.87 19.17 -10.36
N ARG A 104 -6.90 20.04 -10.67
CA ARG A 104 -6.75 21.34 -10.00
C ARG A 104 -8.01 22.12 -10.32
N THR A 105 -9.02 21.97 -9.48
CA THR A 105 -10.28 22.68 -9.60
C THR A 105 -9.89 24.12 -9.32
N ILE A 106 -9.75 24.88 -10.41
CA ILE A 106 -9.46 26.31 -10.34
C ILE A 106 -10.72 26.91 -9.72
N VAL A 107 -10.65 27.19 -8.42
CA VAL A 107 -11.73 27.87 -7.72
C VAL A 107 -11.85 29.27 -8.34
N PRO A 108 -13.00 29.64 -8.92
CA PRO A 108 -13.16 30.95 -9.55
C PRO A 108 -12.88 32.08 -8.54
N ALA A 109 -12.25 33.18 -9.01
CA ALA A 109 -11.90 34.33 -8.16
C ALA A 109 -13.12 34.89 -7.38
N GLU A 110 -14.30 34.84 -8.00
CA GLU A 110 -15.57 35.25 -7.40
C GLU A 110 -15.91 34.51 -6.10
N ARG A 111 -15.52 33.22 -5.98
CA ARG A 111 -15.77 32.43 -4.77
C ARG A 111 -14.93 32.90 -3.58
N PHE A 112 -13.72 33.40 -3.82
CA PHE A 112 -12.89 34.00 -2.77
C PHE A 112 -13.47 35.33 -2.31
N ILE A 113 -13.90 36.17 -3.25
CA ILE A 113 -14.58 37.44 -2.94
C ILE A 113 -15.86 37.19 -2.13
N ASP A 114 -16.66 36.19 -2.52
CA ASP A 114 -17.88 35.81 -1.80
C ASP A 114 -17.57 35.30 -0.38
N ARG A 115 -16.53 34.49 -0.21
CA ARG A 115 -16.07 34.04 1.11
C ARG A 115 -15.67 35.22 1.99
N ASP A 116 -14.86 36.13 1.48
CA ASP A 116 -14.32 37.25 2.25
C ASP A 116 -15.45 38.24 2.62
N ARG A 117 -16.41 38.47 1.70
CA ARG A 117 -17.66 39.19 2.01
C ARG A 117 -18.42 38.55 3.17
N ARG A 118 -18.61 37.23 3.13
CA ARG A 118 -19.28 36.50 4.22
C ARG A 118 -18.52 36.70 5.51
N ILE A 119 -17.21 36.45 5.57
CA ILE A 119 -16.40 36.57 6.80
C ILE A 119 -16.61 37.95 7.47
N ASN A 120 -16.63 39.02 6.68
CA ASN A 120 -16.74 40.39 7.17
C ASN A 120 -18.17 40.82 7.58
N CYS A 121 -19.23 40.10 7.18
CA CYS A 121 -20.59 40.41 7.66
C CYS A 121 -20.76 40.01 9.12
N ALA A 122 -21.28 40.92 9.95
CA ALA A 122 -21.65 40.63 11.33
C ALA A 122 -22.77 39.56 11.38
N PRO A 123 -22.76 38.66 12.38
CA PRO A 123 -23.88 37.77 12.62
C PRO A 123 -25.14 38.56 12.95
N ARG A 124 -26.32 38.04 12.57
CA ARG A 124 -27.61 38.72 12.81
C ARG A 124 -27.92 38.84 14.30
N ASP A 125 -27.65 37.78 15.05
CA ASP A 125 -27.88 37.67 16.48
C ASP A 125 -26.84 36.74 17.15
N LEU A 126 -26.90 36.65 18.48
CA LEU A 126 -26.00 35.84 19.29
C LEU A 126 -26.13 34.34 18.97
N THR A 127 -27.35 33.89 18.66
CA THR A 127 -27.65 32.50 18.29
C THR A 127 -26.92 32.13 17.01
N ALA A 128 -27.00 32.97 15.97
CA ALA A 128 -26.28 32.78 14.72
C ALA A 128 -24.76 32.75 14.91
N ALA A 129 -24.24 33.59 15.82
CA ALA A 129 -22.83 33.60 16.18
C ALA A 129 -22.37 32.30 16.88
N MET A 130 -23.23 31.73 17.72
CA MET A 130 -22.94 30.52 18.52
C MET A 130 -23.14 29.21 17.74
N PHE A 131 -24.19 29.13 16.93
CA PHE A 131 -24.65 27.89 16.29
C PHE A 131 -24.38 27.84 14.78
N GLY A 132 -23.79 28.89 14.21
CA GLY A 132 -23.32 28.89 12.82
C GLY A 132 -24.42 29.04 11.78
N ASP A 133 -25.49 29.77 12.10
CA ASP A 133 -26.54 30.06 11.13
C ASP A 133 -25.97 30.77 9.90
N PRO A 134 -26.51 30.47 8.69
CA PRO A 134 -26.10 31.14 7.49
C PRO A 134 -26.32 32.65 7.62
N LYS A 135 -25.30 33.42 7.23
CA LYS A 135 -25.34 34.89 7.31
C LYS A 135 -26.55 35.46 6.52
N PRO A 136 -27.11 36.61 6.95
CA PRO A 136 -28.22 37.26 6.26
C PRO A 136 -27.95 37.43 4.76
N GLY A 137 -28.93 37.07 3.92
CA GLY A 137 -28.85 37.05 2.45
C GLY A 137 -28.24 35.77 1.86
N PHE A 138 -27.75 34.85 2.71
CA PHE A 138 -27.12 33.59 2.27
C PHE A 138 -27.90 32.36 2.70
N SER A 139 -29.04 32.53 3.37
CA SER A 139 -29.96 31.42 3.66
C SER A 139 -30.66 30.95 2.38
N ALA A 140 -30.83 29.63 2.23
CA ALA A 140 -31.60 29.05 1.13
C ALA A 140 -33.07 29.49 1.12
N LEU A 141 -33.62 29.85 2.29
CA LEU A 141 -34.99 30.34 2.43
C LEU A 141 -35.12 31.79 1.93
N GLU A 142 -34.10 32.63 2.16
CA GLU A 142 -34.11 34.05 1.76
C GLU A 142 -33.95 34.22 0.25
N ARG A 143 -33.30 33.27 -0.44
CA ARG A 143 -33.15 33.29 -1.91
C ARG A 143 -34.39 32.84 -2.68
N ARG A 144 -35.40 32.31 -2.00
CA ARG A 144 -36.66 31.83 -2.61
C ARG A 144 -37.78 32.86 -2.59
N ALA A 145 -37.65 33.93 -1.80
CA ALA A 145 -38.60 35.02 -1.71
C ALA A 145 -38.35 36.06 -2.81
#